data_AF-A0A1G9ERY5-F1
#
_entry.id   AF-A0A1G9ERY5-F1
#
_cell.length_a   1.000
_cell.length_b   1.000
_cell.length_c   1.000
_cell.angle_alpha   90.00
_cell.angle_beta   90.00
_cell.angle_gamma   90.00
#
_symmetry.space_group_name_H-M   'P 1'
#
loop_
_entity.id
_entity.type
_entity.pdbx_description
1 polymer ?
#
loop_
_entity_poly.entity_id
_entity_poly.type
_entity_poly.pdbx_seq_one_letter_code
_entity_poly.pdbx_strand_id
1 'polypeptide(L)'
;MPHATRIAGALTAAAALVATLLLWAAPASADDLSGGRLDWGVKESFRTYITGSIAQGEVRTGDGASTVDGDYRFHSASGAYEDGTAVVDYQGWVYFWGHDGELDLTFANPSVEYSGSSGTLYVYVNGTRTDMASLGGASLEASGGTVSVSGAGATLTANGAAAFAGYYEAGQELDPVSFSADVAAAPAETEEPSEAATTEAPGGTVAGAVVDWGVRTSWRDYVSGDIAAGAWTVADGAADGGAVFRFAEGAGTATARDYELAFQGTVAFTGTDVDLAITDPVVTATDGKGVLSAEVAGTRVDLVAFTAELVETGGVLLAEDVPTVLTEAAVPVFGGFYQAGDPMDPLLIAVPLTADAILPALPDLGSDPAPVETGASEATSADEASTEDGVDPLVWTVPAAVALLLGAGAAVVAVVQRRKRSEATPEAAPSAGTPEEEDTPEAAGTGGDAAPANDKEK
;
A
#
# COMPACT_ATOMS: atom_id res chain seq x y z
N MET A 1 -5.76 81.05 61.96
CA MET A 1 -6.98 80.37 61.47
C MET A 1 -6.55 79.33 60.43
N PRO A 2 -7.08 78.10 60.45
CA PRO A 2 -7.10 77.22 61.63
C PRO A 2 -6.67 75.75 61.35
N HIS A 3 -6.21 75.11 62.44
CA HIS A 3 -6.48 73.75 62.95
C HIS A 3 -6.20 72.52 62.06
N ALA A 4 -5.25 71.64 62.41
CA ALA A 4 -5.16 70.73 63.56
C ALA A 4 -6.09 69.50 63.50
N THR A 5 -5.45 68.32 63.35
CA THR A 5 -5.73 66.98 63.90
C THR A 5 -7.17 66.46 63.92
N ARG A 6 -7.43 65.33 63.23
CA ARG A 6 -8.19 64.18 63.79
C ARG A 6 -7.75 62.84 63.18
N ILE A 7 -7.48 61.90 64.09
CA ILE A 7 -7.37 60.45 63.92
C ILE A 7 -8.78 59.83 64.02
N ALA A 8 -9.09 58.83 63.20
CA ALA A 8 -9.98 57.66 63.45
C ALA A 8 -10.11 56.91 62.10
N GLY A 9 -9.75 55.62 61.93
CA GLY A 9 -10.31 54.44 62.57
C GLY A 9 -11.75 54.22 62.09
N ALA A 10 -12.26 53.08 61.64
CA ALA A 10 -11.78 51.72 61.40
C ALA A 10 -13.03 50.94 60.88
N LEU A 11 -12.86 49.97 59.96
CA LEU A 11 -13.80 48.87 59.59
C LEU A 11 -15.21 49.28 59.07
N THR A 12 -15.84 48.62 58.10
CA THR A 12 -16.19 47.20 58.01
C THR A 12 -16.46 46.73 56.58
N ALA A 13 -16.26 45.42 56.40
CA ALA A 13 -16.32 44.60 55.20
C ALA A 13 -17.65 44.60 54.42
N ALA A 14 -17.54 44.39 53.11
CA ALA A 14 -18.49 43.61 52.31
C ALA A 14 -17.76 43.05 51.07
N ALA A 15 -16.98 41.99 51.27
CA ALA A 15 -16.51 41.13 50.19
C ALA A 15 -17.60 40.09 49.90
N ALA A 16 -18.43 40.35 48.91
CA ALA A 16 -19.26 39.34 48.27
C ALA A 16 -18.68 39.13 46.86
N LEU A 17 -17.58 38.39 46.80
CA LEU A 17 -16.98 37.95 45.55
C LEU A 17 -17.81 36.77 45.06
N VAL A 18 -18.55 37.01 43.98
CA VAL A 18 -19.24 35.99 43.21
C VAL A 18 -18.17 35.06 42.64
N ALA A 19 -17.88 33.97 43.34
CA ALA A 19 -17.15 32.83 42.80
C ALA A 19 -18.11 32.09 41.85
N THR A 20 -18.26 32.62 40.64
CA THR A 20 -18.72 31.83 39.52
C THR A 20 -17.62 30.80 39.27
N LEU A 21 -17.94 29.53 39.52
CA LEU A 21 -17.12 28.41 39.10
C LEU A 21 -16.95 28.50 37.58
N LEU A 22 -15.77 28.96 37.15
CA LEU A 22 -15.17 28.49 35.91
C LEU A 22 -14.82 27.03 36.14
N LEU A 23 -15.78 26.14 35.90
CA LEU A 23 -15.47 24.78 35.49
C LEU A 23 -14.77 24.95 34.14
N TRP A 24 -13.44 25.06 34.15
CA TRP A 24 -12.68 24.84 32.93
C TRP A 24 -12.89 23.36 32.63
N ALA A 25 -13.72 23.06 31.63
CA ALA A 25 -13.71 21.74 31.04
C ALA A 25 -12.26 21.49 30.61
N ALA A 26 -11.66 20.42 31.13
CA ALA A 26 -10.44 19.90 30.54
C ALA A 26 -10.69 19.73 29.03
N PRO A 27 -9.69 19.99 28.16
CA PRO A 27 -9.85 19.65 26.75
C PRO A 27 -10.29 18.19 26.66
N ALA A 28 -11.24 17.89 25.76
CA ALA A 28 -11.55 16.50 25.43
C ALA A 28 -10.23 15.83 25.04
N SER A 29 -9.90 14.72 25.68
CA SER A 29 -8.68 14.00 25.34
C SER A 29 -8.85 13.45 23.93
N ALA A 30 -7.96 13.84 23.00
CA ALA A 30 -7.87 13.17 21.72
C ALA A 30 -7.51 11.70 21.95
N ASP A 31 -8.18 10.81 21.23
CA ASP A 31 -7.84 9.39 21.22
C ASP A 31 -6.79 9.15 20.13
N ASP A 32 -5.66 8.54 20.49
CA ASP A 32 -4.63 8.15 19.52
C ASP A 32 -5.16 7.02 18.62
N LEU A 33 -4.85 7.12 17.34
CA LEU A 33 -5.17 6.10 16.34
C LEU A 33 -3.92 5.32 15.97
N SER A 34 -4.07 4.01 15.82
CA SER A 34 -2.98 3.09 15.46
C SER A 34 -3.54 1.89 14.73
N GLY A 35 -2.85 1.43 13.68
CA GLY A 35 -3.33 0.30 12.89
C GLY A 35 -4.58 0.66 12.09
N GLY A 36 -4.73 0.06 10.92
CA GLY A 36 -5.86 0.34 10.04
C GLY A 36 -5.43 0.42 8.59
N ARG A 37 -6.40 0.68 7.72
CA ARG A 37 -6.18 0.68 6.27
C ARG A 37 -6.98 1.73 5.54
N LEU A 38 -6.51 2.09 4.35
CA LEU A 38 -7.22 2.92 3.38
C LEU A 38 -7.24 2.18 2.04
N ASP A 39 -8.44 2.01 1.48
CA ASP A 39 -8.69 1.39 0.18
C ASP A 39 -9.17 2.47 -0.81
N TRP A 40 -8.44 2.63 -1.91
CA TRP A 40 -8.77 3.60 -2.96
C TRP A 40 -8.19 3.21 -4.32
N GLY A 41 -9.05 3.05 -5.33
CA GLY A 41 -8.63 2.73 -6.70
C GLY A 41 -8.01 3.89 -7.50
N VAL A 42 -7.98 5.12 -6.98
CA VAL A 42 -7.71 6.34 -7.75
C VAL A 42 -8.83 6.65 -8.73
N LYS A 43 -8.86 5.94 -9.87
CA LYS A 43 -9.90 6.03 -10.90
C LYS A 43 -9.81 4.82 -11.81
N GLU A 44 -10.89 4.07 -11.97
CA GLU A 44 -10.90 2.85 -12.80
C GLU A 44 -10.42 3.10 -14.24
N SER A 45 -10.91 4.17 -14.86
CA SER A 45 -10.52 4.54 -16.23
C SER A 45 -9.05 4.93 -16.33
N PHE A 46 -8.46 5.47 -15.26
CA PHE A 46 -7.03 5.77 -15.21
C PHE A 46 -6.21 4.49 -15.12
N ARG A 47 -6.57 3.56 -14.21
CA ARG A 47 -5.91 2.25 -14.10
C ARG A 47 -5.95 1.48 -15.42
N THR A 48 -7.13 1.43 -16.04
CA THR A 48 -7.33 0.79 -17.36
C THR A 48 -6.50 1.44 -18.46
N TYR A 49 -6.34 2.76 -18.42
CA TYR A 49 -5.51 3.47 -19.38
C TYR A 49 -4.02 3.12 -19.23
N ILE A 50 -3.52 3.07 -17.99
CA ILE A 50 -2.11 2.73 -17.70
C ILE A 50 -1.77 1.35 -18.23
N THR A 51 -2.55 0.32 -17.87
CA THR A 51 -2.27 -1.07 -18.27
C THR A 51 -2.73 -1.39 -19.70
N GLY A 52 -3.46 -0.49 -20.34
CA GLY A 52 -3.97 -0.63 -21.69
C GLY A 52 -2.92 -0.39 -22.79
N SER A 53 -3.30 -0.72 -24.03
CA SER A 53 -2.43 -0.59 -25.22
C SER A 53 -1.96 0.83 -25.57
N ILE A 54 -2.51 1.86 -24.93
CA ILE A 54 -2.18 3.26 -25.19
C ILE A 54 -0.98 3.67 -24.34
N ALA A 55 -1.08 3.59 -23.02
CA ALA A 55 0.04 3.94 -22.15
C ALA A 55 1.10 2.83 -22.10
N GLN A 56 0.72 1.57 -22.35
CA GLN A 56 1.61 0.40 -22.28
C GLN A 56 2.45 0.41 -21.00
N GLY A 57 1.79 0.81 -19.94
CA GLY A 57 2.39 1.14 -18.67
C GLY A 57 2.39 -0.03 -17.70
N GLU A 58 2.89 0.26 -16.52
CA GLU A 58 2.87 -0.64 -15.38
C GLU A 58 2.40 0.10 -14.15
N VAL A 59 1.79 -0.67 -13.25
CA VAL A 59 1.48 -0.24 -11.89
C VAL A 59 2.31 -1.09 -10.96
N ARG A 60 2.93 -0.46 -9.96
CA ARG A 60 3.64 -1.15 -8.89
C ARG A 60 3.20 -0.61 -7.55
N THR A 61 3.10 -1.48 -6.56
CA THR A 61 2.92 -1.07 -5.16
C THR A 61 4.18 -1.37 -4.38
N GLY A 62 4.39 -0.67 -3.28
CA GLY A 62 5.46 -0.97 -2.35
C GLY A 62 5.26 -0.30 -0.99
N ASP A 63 6.24 -0.50 -0.11
CA ASP A 63 6.17 -0.18 1.31
C ASP A 63 4.88 -0.72 1.94
N GLY A 64 4.60 -2.01 1.68
CA GLY A 64 3.44 -2.73 2.20
C GLY A 64 2.08 -2.43 1.55
N ALA A 65 2.00 -1.48 0.61
CA ALA A 65 0.79 -1.29 -0.18
C ALA A 65 0.51 -2.49 -1.11
N SER A 66 -0.76 -2.80 -1.33
CA SER A 66 -1.21 -3.94 -2.16
C SER A 66 -2.43 -3.60 -3.01
N THR A 67 -2.73 -4.45 -3.99
CA THR A 67 -4.01 -4.42 -4.71
C THR A 67 -4.99 -5.41 -4.09
N VAL A 68 -6.16 -4.94 -3.66
CA VAL A 68 -7.24 -5.76 -3.10
C VAL A 68 -8.54 -5.35 -3.79
N ASP A 69 -9.24 -6.31 -4.41
CA ASP A 69 -10.50 -6.08 -5.13
C ASP A 69 -10.44 -4.94 -6.16
N GLY A 70 -9.28 -4.78 -6.81
CA GLY A 70 -9.04 -3.74 -7.81
C GLY A 70 -8.71 -2.34 -7.26
N ASP A 71 -8.71 -2.17 -5.94
CA ASP A 71 -8.31 -0.94 -5.24
C ASP A 71 -6.91 -1.08 -4.62
N TYR A 72 -6.27 0.06 -4.34
CA TYR A 72 -4.99 0.06 -3.62
C TYR A 72 -5.23 0.19 -2.12
N ARG A 73 -4.71 -0.78 -1.37
CA ARG A 73 -4.72 -0.82 0.08
C ARG A 73 -3.43 -0.24 0.65
N PHE A 74 -3.58 0.79 1.46
CA PHE A 74 -2.56 1.39 2.31
C PHE A 74 -2.80 0.97 3.76
N HIS A 75 -1.76 0.93 4.59
CA HIS A 75 -1.82 0.31 5.93
C HIS A 75 -1.21 1.20 7.02
N SER A 76 -1.13 0.65 8.23
CA SER A 76 -0.46 1.26 9.39
C SER A 76 -0.95 2.67 9.65
N ALA A 77 -2.27 2.79 9.81
CA ALA A 77 -2.90 4.04 10.19
C ALA A 77 -2.26 4.59 11.47
N SER A 78 -2.11 5.90 11.51
CA SER A 78 -1.69 6.64 12.71
C SER A 78 -2.38 8.00 12.72
N GLY A 79 -2.57 8.59 13.90
CA GLY A 79 -3.15 9.91 14.00
C GLY A 79 -4.01 10.06 15.24
N ALA A 80 -5.09 10.84 15.13
CA ALA A 80 -5.94 11.14 16.27
C ALA A 80 -7.42 11.25 15.88
N TYR A 81 -8.28 10.88 16.82
CA TYR A 81 -9.71 11.13 16.78
C TYR A 81 -10.11 12.05 17.93
N GLU A 82 -10.65 13.23 17.60
CA GLU A 82 -11.05 14.23 18.59
C GLU A 82 -12.32 14.94 18.10
N ASP A 83 -13.28 15.14 19.00
CA ASP A 83 -14.52 15.90 18.75
C ASP A 83 -15.27 15.50 17.46
N GLY A 84 -15.30 14.20 17.15
CA GLY A 84 -15.98 13.67 15.96
C GLY A 84 -15.21 13.86 14.65
N THR A 85 -13.93 14.21 14.74
CA THR A 85 -13.03 14.41 13.60
C THR A 85 -11.87 13.43 13.68
N ALA A 86 -11.65 12.68 12.60
CA ALA A 86 -10.51 11.80 12.43
C ALA A 86 -9.46 12.47 11.54
N VAL A 87 -8.22 12.51 12.01
CA VAL A 87 -7.03 12.83 11.20
C VAL A 87 -6.17 11.58 11.18
N VAL A 88 -6.02 10.97 10.00
CA VAL A 88 -5.38 9.66 9.86
C VAL A 88 -4.37 9.68 8.73
N ASP A 89 -3.13 9.31 9.02
CA ASP A 89 -2.06 9.10 8.06
C ASP A 89 -1.83 7.59 7.85
N TYR A 90 -1.64 7.19 6.60
CA TYR A 90 -1.35 5.81 6.19
C TYR A 90 0.01 5.71 5.51
N GLN A 91 0.53 4.48 5.43
CA GLN A 91 1.82 4.15 4.80
C GLN A 91 1.62 3.37 3.50
N GLY A 92 2.64 3.44 2.64
CA GLY A 92 2.69 2.72 1.38
C GLY A 92 2.64 3.64 0.16
N TRP A 93 2.98 3.09 -1.00
CA TRP A 93 2.95 3.82 -2.26
C TRP A 93 2.43 2.99 -3.43
N VAL A 94 1.90 3.71 -4.41
CA VAL A 94 1.50 3.20 -5.72
C VAL A 94 2.22 4.03 -6.78
N TYR A 95 2.89 3.35 -7.67
CA TYR A 95 3.66 3.90 -8.77
C TYR A 95 2.97 3.59 -10.09
N PHE A 96 2.78 4.62 -10.91
CA PHE A 96 2.24 4.54 -12.25
C PHE A 96 3.32 4.97 -13.24
N TRP A 97 3.63 4.08 -14.18
CA TRP A 97 4.56 4.36 -15.27
C TRP A 97 3.86 4.10 -16.60
N GLY A 98 4.16 4.88 -17.64
CA GLY A 98 3.64 4.64 -18.99
C GLY A 98 4.19 5.64 -20.02
N HIS A 99 3.81 5.45 -21.28
CA HIS A 99 4.30 6.26 -22.43
C HIS A 99 5.82 6.34 -22.48
N ASP A 100 6.49 5.19 -22.35
CA ASP A 100 7.96 5.11 -22.34
C ASP A 100 8.62 6.02 -21.29
N GLY A 101 7.91 6.27 -20.17
CA GLY A 101 8.37 7.08 -19.04
C GLY A 101 7.93 8.54 -19.05
N GLU A 102 7.11 8.97 -20.02
CA GLU A 102 6.49 10.30 -19.96
C GLU A 102 5.41 10.40 -18.87
N LEU A 103 4.75 9.29 -18.57
CA LEU A 103 3.94 9.15 -17.37
C LEU A 103 4.80 8.48 -16.28
N ASP A 104 5.07 9.24 -15.22
CA ASP A 104 5.94 8.85 -14.11
C ASP A 104 5.39 9.48 -12.81
N LEU A 105 4.53 8.73 -12.12
CA LEU A 105 3.70 9.25 -11.05
C LEU A 105 3.67 8.31 -9.85
N THR A 106 4.13 8.78 -8.71
CA THR A 106 4.02 8.10 -7.41
C THR A 106 3.00 8.80 -6.55
N PHE A 107 2.03 8.03 -6.07
CA PHE A 107 1.13 8.40 -4.98
C PHE A 107 1.57 7.66 -3.73
N ALA A 108 1.91 8.40 -2.68
CA ALA A 108 2.42 7.83 -1.44
C ALA A 108 1.73 8.41 -0.21
N ASN A 109 1.71 7.61 0.86
CA ASN A 109 1.34 7.98 2.21
C ASN A 109 0.07 8.84 2.27
N PRO A 110 -1.09 8.29 1.84
CA PRO A 110 -2.33 9.05 1.85
C PRO A 110 -2.70 9.42 3.29
N SER A 111 -3.32 10.58 3.46
CA SER A 111 -3.91 10.96 4.73
C SER A 111 -5.28 11.59 4.59
N VAL A 112 -6.12 11.38 5.59
CA VAL A 112 -7.52 11.79 5.58
C VAL A 112 -7.77 12.68 6.79
N GLU A 113 -8.44 13.81 6.54
CA GLU A 113 -9.07 14.64 7.57
C GLU A 113 -10.58 14.57 7.34
N TYR A 114 -11.33 13.96 8.25
CA TYR A 114 -12.74 13.65 8.05
C TYR A 114 -13.58 13.92 9.30
N SER A 115 -14.72 14.59 9.13
CA SER A 115 -15.64 14.91 10.22
C SER A 115 -17.09 14.79 9.76
N GLY A 116 -17.91 14.10 10.56
CA GLY A 116 -19.30 13.85 10.24
C GLY A 116 -19.46 13.04 8.94
N SER A 117 -19.69 13.72 7.81
CA SER A 117 -19.90 13.08 6.49
C SER A 117 -19.11 13.72 5.35
N SER A 118 -18.05 14.44 5.69
CA SER A 118 -17.20 15.13 4.72
C SER A 118 -15.76 15.19 5.18
N GLY A 119 -14.83 15.26 4.24
CA GLY A 119 -13.41 15.40 4.54
C GLY A 119 -12.57 15.73 3.34
N THR A 120 -11.26 15.60 3.51
CA THR A 120 -10.26 15.77 2.45
C THR A 120 -9.30 14.59 2.46
N LEU A 121 -9.06 14.03 1.28
CA LEU A 121 -7.97 13.09 1.02
C LEU A 121 -6.75 13.90 0.58
N TYR A 122 -5.65 13.72 1.29
CA TYR A 122 -4.33 14.20 0.95
C TYR A 122 -3.46 13.03 0.47
N VAL A 123 -2.57 13.29 -0.49
CA VAL A 123 -1.63 12.29 -1.02
C VAL A 123 -0.31 12.99 -1.32
N TYR A 124 0.82 12.33 -1.07
CA TYR A 124 2.10 12.78 -1.62
C TYR A 124 2.20 12.37 -3.09
N VAL A 125 2.11 13.37 -3.98
CA VAL A 125 2.30 13.21 -5.42
C VAL A 125 3.74 13.54 -5.75
N ASN A 126 4.54 12.54 -6.14
CA ASN A 126 5.97 12.70 -6.41
C ASN A 126 6.71 13.47 -5.30
N GLY A 127 6.39 13.13 -4.04
CA GLY A 127 6.97 13.76 -2.84
C GLY A 127 6.35 15.10 -2.43
N THR A 128 5.33 15.62 -3.14
CA THR A 128 4.61 16.84 -2.77
C THR A 128 3.24 16.52 -2.20
N ARG A 129 2.99 16.87 -0.93
CA ARG A 129 1.67 16.71 -0.31
C ARG A 129 0.63 17.58 -1.01
N THR A 130 -0.41 16.94 -1.50
CA THR A 130 -1.47 17.52 -2.33
C THR A 130 -2.82 17.20 -1.71
N ASP A 131 -3.72 18.19 -1.58
CA ASP A 131 -5.15 17.95 -1.34
C ASP A 131 -5.73 17.30 -2.60
N MET A 132 -5.76 15.97 -2.64
CA MET A 132 -6.09 15.20 -3.82
C MET A 132 -7.59 15.30 -4.13
N ALA A 133 -8.44 15.05 -3.13
CA ALA A 133 -9.89 15.00 -3.32
C ALA A 133 -10.66 15.53 -2.10
N SER A 134 -11.79 16.16 -2.36
CA SER A 134 -12.84 16.35 -1.35
C SER A 134 -13.65 15.07 -1.23
N LEU A 135 -13.88 14.62 0.00
CA LEU A 135 -14.62 13.42 0.32
C LEU A 135 -16.00 13.76 0.88
N GLY A 136 -17.00 12.93 0.61
CA GLY A 136 -18.27 13.02 1.32
C GLY A 136 -19.31 11.96 0.96
N GLY A 137 -20.46 12.07 1.62
CA GLY A 137 -21.62 11.20 1.38
C GLY A 137 -21.70 9.95 2.26
N ALA A 138 -20.59 9.55 2.88
CA ALA A 138 -20.55 8.48 3.88
C ALA A 138 -20.32 9.05 5.28
N SER A 139 -20.95 8.49 6.31
CA SER A 139 -20.75 8.93 7.70
C SER A 139 -19.50 8.31 8.30
N LEU A 140 -18.83 9.08 9.18
CA LEU A 140 -17.79 8.59 10.07
C LEU A 140 -18.42 7.79 11.21
N GLU A 141 -18.07 6.52 11.30
CA GLU A 141 -18.55 5.61 12.33
C GLU A 141 -17.42 5.34 13.32
N ALA A 142 -17.67 5.59 14.61
CA ALA A 142 -16.76 5.25 15.70
C ALA A 142 -17.43 4.19 16.58
N SER A 143 -17.07 2.92 16.38
CA SER A 143 -17.69 1.79 17.07
C SER A 143 -16.71 0.63 17.22
N GLY A 144 -16.87 -0.17 18.28
CA GLY A 144 -16.06 -1.38 18.47
C GLY A 144 -14.56 -1.14 18.69
N GLY A 145 -14.14 0.09 19.03
CA GLY A 145 -12.72 0.45 19.12
C GLY A 145 -12.09 0.84 17.78
N THR A 146 -12.89 1.01 16.73
CA THR A 146 -12.41 1.41 15.40
C THR A 146 -13.17 2.66 14.93
N VAL A 147 -12.47 3.57 14.27
CA VAL A 147 -13.04 4.66 13.49
C VAL A 147 -13.00 4.28 12.02
N SER A 148 -14.11 4.41 11.30
CA SER A 148 -14.18 3.97 9.91
C SER A 148 -15.15 4.79 9.05
N VAL A 149 -14.86 4.81 7.74
CA VAL A 149 -15.75 5.30 6.68
C VAL A 149 -15.70 4.29 5.55
N SER A 150 -16.86 3.89 5.04
CA SER A 150 -16.97 2.99 3.88
C SER A 150 -17.55 3.73 2.69
N GLY A 151 -16.80 3.76 1.59
CA GLY A 151 -17.28 4.25 0.29
C GLY A 151 -17.60 5.75 0.24
N ALA A 152 -16.79 6.60 0.87
CA ALA A 152 -16.93 8.04 0.71
C ALA A 152 -16.68 8.43 -0.76
N GLY A 153 -17.63 9.14 -1.37
CA GLY A 153 -17.45 9.65 -2.72
C GLY A 153 -16.29 10.64 -2.75
N ALA A 154 -15.43 10.53 -3.75
CA ALA A 154 -14.24 11.36 -3.90
C ALA A 154 -14.36 12.26 -5.14
N THR A 155 -14.18 13.57 -4.93
CA THR A 155 -14.22 14.58 -5.99
C THR A 155 -12.87 15.28 -6.09
N LEU A 156 -12.25 15.23 -7.27
CA LEU A 156 -10.91 15.76 -7.51
C LEU A 156 -10.86 17.27 -7.24
N THR A 157 -9.86 17.73 -6.47
CA THR A 157 -9.66 19.17 -6.25
C THR A 157 -8.93 19.82 -7.44
N ALA A 158 -8.73 21.14 -7.39
CA ALA A 158 -7.88 21.83 -8.36
C ALA A 158 -6.41 21.41 -8.28
N ASN A 159 -5.89 21.13 -7.08
CA ASN A 159 -4.51 20.69 -6.90
C ASN A 159 -4.35 19.21 -7.29
N GLY A 160 -5.35 18.37 -6.98
CA GLY A 160 -5.41 16.99 -7.48
C GLY A 160 -5.45 16.93 -9.01
N ALA A 161 -6.24 17.79 -9.67
CA ALA A 161 -6.28 17.89 -11.14
C ALA A 161 -4.92 18.19 -11.77
N ALA A 162 -4.09 19.01 -11.09
CA ALA A 162 -2.74 19.31 -11.54
C ALA A 162 -1.81 18.08 -11.50
N ALA A 163 -2.03 17.13 -10.58
CA ALA A 163 -1.27 15.88 -10.50
C ALA A 163 -1.42 15.01 -11.76
N PHE A 164 -2.54 15.13 -12.46
CA PHE A 164 -2.81 14.42 -13.72
C PHE A 164 -2.51 15.28 -14.94
N ALA A 165 -1.55 16.21 -14.87
CA ALA A 165 -1.14 17.10 -15.96
C ALA A 165 -2.31 17.86 -16.64
N GLY A 166 -3.41 18.09 -15.92
CA GLY A 166 -4.62 18.76 -16.44
C GLY A 166 -5.49 17.90 -17.37
N TYR A 167 -5.27 16.57 -17.45
CA TYR A 167 -6.15 15.65 -18.18
C TYR A 167 -7.52 15.47 -17.50
N TYR A 168 -7.58 15.72 -16.20
CA TYR A 168 -8.82 15.75 -15.43
C TYR A 168 -9.09 17.14 -14.89
N GLU A 169 -10.37 17.49 -14.79
CA GLU A 169 -10.81 18.78 -14.28
C GLU A 169 -11.15 18.68 -12.78
N ALA A 170 -10.99 19.80 -12.07
CA ALA A 170 -11.50 19.91 -10.71
C ALA A 170 -13.01 19.67 -10.68
N GLY A 171 -13.49 18.94 -9.68
CA GLY A 171 -14.90 18.53 -9.60
C GLY A 171 -15.20 17.18 -10.26
N GLN A 172 -14.23 16.55 -10.93
CA GLN A 172 -14.44 15.24 -11.53
C GLN A 172 -14.47 14.15 -10.45
N GLU A 173 -15.38 13.18 -10.62
CA GLU A 173 -15.48 12.02 -9.74
C GLU A 173 -14.31 11.05 -9.92
N LEU A 174 -13.77 10.64 -8.78
CA LEU A 174 -12.78 9.59 -8.61
C LEU A 174 -13.46 8.34 -8.04
N ASP A 175 -12.69 7.26 -7.91
CA ASP A 175 -13.20 6.08 -7.21
C ASP A 175 -13.42 6.42 -5.73
N PRO A 176 -14.44 5.81 -5.08
CA PRO A 176 -14.74 6.08 -3.69
C PRO A 176 -13.58 5.63 -2.78
N VAL A 177 -13.50 6.24 -1.60
CA VAL A 177 -12.47 5.97 -0.58
C VAL A 177 -13.11 5.29 0.62
N SER A 178 -12.53 4.18 1.05
CA SER A 178 -12.86 3.55 2.33
C SER A 178 -11.64 3.59 3.24
N PHE A 179 -11.82 3.84 4.52
CA PHE A 179 -10.72 3.84 5.47
C PHE A 179 -11.16 3.41 6.87
N SER A 180 -10.22 2.85 7.62
CA SER A 180 -10.36 2.53 9.04
C SER A 180 -9.09 2.84 9.81
N ALA A 181 -9.24 3.06 11.11
CA ALA A 181 -8.15 3.11 12.07
C ALA A 181 -8.63 2.60 13.43
N ASP A 182 -7.81 1.83 14.12
CA ASP A 182 -8.15 1.42 15.49
C ASP A 182 -7.84 2.56 16.45
N VAL A 183 -8.74 2.73 17.42
CA VAL A 183 -8.55 3.59 18.56
C VAL A 183 -7.63 2.85 19.52
N ALA A 184 -6.43 3.38 19.72
CA ALA A 184 -5.45 2.78 20.59
C ALA A 184 -6.05 2.59 21.99
N ALA A 185 -6.16 1.34 22.44
CA ALA A 185 -6.48 1.09 23.83
C ALA A 185 -5.38 1.71 24.69
N ALA A 186 -5.75 2.43 25.76
CA ALA A 186 -4.80 2.83 26.79
C ALA A 186 -3.93 1.62 27.14
N PRO A 187 -2.59 1.75 27.17
CA PRO A 187 -1.71 0.60 27.24
C PRO A 187 -2.15 -0.28 28.39
N ALA A 188 -2.56 -1.51 28.07
CA ALA A 188 -2.65 -2.54 29.09
C ALA A 188 -1.27 -2.60 29.73
N GLU A 189 -1.20 -2.50 31.06
CA GLU A 189 0.03 -2.77 31.78
C GLU A 189 0.52 -4.14 31.32
N THR A 190 1.57 -4.14 30.48
CA THR A 190 2.21 -5.34 30.00
C THR A 190 2.59 -6.13 31.24
N GLU A 191 1.98 -7.30 31.45
CA GLU A 191 2.50 -8.21 32.46
C GLU A 191 3.95 -8.47 32.10
N GLU A 192 4.84 -8.10 33.03
CA GLU A 192 6.28 -8.33 32.87
C GLU A 192 6.50 -9.78 32.45
N PRO A 193 7.29 -10.03 31.38
CA PRO A 193 7.64 -11.38 31.01
C PRO A 193 8.22 -12.08 32.24
N SER A 194 7.64 -13.23 32.60
CA SER A 194 8.20 -14.10 33.63
C SER A 194 9.66 -14.36 33.29
N GLU A 195 10.54 -13.96 34.21
CA GLU A 195 11.99 -14.10 34.16
C GLU A 195 12.36 -15.58 33.98
N ALA A 196 12.42 -16.04 32.73
CA ALA A 196 13.04 -17.29 32.36
C ALA A 196 14.55 -17.07 32.31
N ALA A 197 15.24 -17.78 33.19
CA ALA A 197 16.65 -17.62 33.50
C ALA A 197 17.56 -17.44 32.27
N THR A 198 18.36 -16.38 32.30
CA THR A 198 19.53 -16.18 31.43
C THR A 198 20.44 -17.41 31.51
N THR A 199 20.51 -18.13 30.40
CA THR A 199 21.65 -18.99 30.09
C THR A 199 22.21 -18.46 28.78
N GLU A 200 23.38 -17.81 28.82
CA GLU A 200 24.20 -17.67 27.60
C GLU A 200 24.43 -19.09 27.08
N ALA A 201 23.72 -19.47 26.03
CA ALA A 201 23.94 -20.73 25.35
C ALA A 201 25.20 -20.59 24.51
N PRO A 202 26.26 -21.38 24.75
CA PRO A 202 27.36 -21.45 23.82
C PRO A 202 26.87 -22.19 22.57
N GLY A 203 26.73 -21.46 21.47
CA GLY A 203 26.61 -22.02 20.13
C GLY A 203 25.24 -21.85 19.49
N GLY A 204 25.13 -20.83 18.62
CA GLY A 204 24.26 -20.79 17.44
C GLY A 204 22.75 -20.87 17.63
N THR A 205 22.20 -21.42 18.70
CA THR A 205 20.77 -21.67 18.85
C THR A 205 20.01 -20.39 19.17
N VAL A 206 18.95 -20.13 18.41
CA VAL A 206 18.11 -18.93 18.50
C VAL A 206 16.63 -19.32 18.50
N ALA A 207 15.79 -18.44 19.05
CA ALA A 207 14.34 -18.57 19.05
C ALA A 207 13.70 -17.18 18.93
N GLY A 208 12.44 -17.11 18.52
CA GLY A 208 11.74 -15.83 18.34
C GLY A 208 12.12 -15.10 17.04
N ALA A 209 12.76 -15.77 16.10
CA ALA A 209 13.04 -15.18 14.79
C ALA A 209 11.74 -14.88 14.04
N VAL A 210 11.80 -13.92 13.12
CA VAL A 210 10.71 -13.64 12.17
C VAL A 210 11.26 -13.70 10.75
N VAL A 211 10.43 -14.21 9.84
CA VAL A 211 10.63 -14.05 8.39
C VAL A 211 9.38 -13.43 7.79
N ASP A 212 9.59 -12.39 6.99
CA ASP A 212 8.53 -11.76 6.23
C ASP A 212 8.74 -12.00 4.74
N TRP A 213 7.67 -12.37 4.04
CA TRP A 213 7.71 -12.58 2.60
C TRP A 213 6.35 -12.29 1.96
N GLY A 214 6.33 -11.52 0.88
CA GLY A 214 5.10 -11.26 0.12
C GLY A 214 4.73 -12.35 -0.89
N VAL A 215 5.58 -13.36 -1.11
CA VAL A 215 5.51 -14.26 -2.27
C VAL A 215 5.91 -13.54 -3.56
N ARG A 216 4.98 -12.86 -4.22
CA ARG A 216 5.22 -12.03 -5.40
C ARG A 216 4.03 -11.09 -5.62
N THR A 217 4.28 -9.81 -5.86
CA THR A 217 3.20 -8.82 -6.11
C THR A 217 2.25 -9.27 -7.22
N SER A 218 2.76 -9.65 -8.40
CA SER A 218 1.90 -10.08 -9.50
C SER A 218 1.12 -11.38 -9.22
N TRP A 219 1.57 -12.20 -8.27
CA TRP A 219 0.79 -13.36 -7.83
C TRP A 219 -0.39 -12.91 -6.98
N ARG A 220 -0.17 -12.03 -6.00
CA ARG A 220 -1.24 -11.47 -5.18
C ARG A 220 -2.27 -10.72 -6.03
N ASP A 221 -1.82 -9.89 -6.97
CA ASP A 221 -2.69 -9.18 -7.91
C ASP A 221 -3.52 -10.13 -8.78
N TYR A 222 -2.93 -11.25 -9.20
CA TYR A 222 -3.67 -12.29 -9.92
C TYR A 222 -4.75 -12.93 -9.04
N VAL A 223 -4.40 -13.28 -7.79
CA VAL A 223 -5.33 -13.91 -6.84
C VAL A 223 -6.49 -12.98 -6.49
N SER A 224 -6.23 -11.70 -6.20
CA SER A 224 -7.28 -10.74 -5.85
C SER A 224 -8.00 -10.12 -7.06
N GLY A 225 -7.49 -10.32 -8.28
CA GLY A 225 -8.09 -9.81 -9.51
C GLY A 225 -9.28 -10.63 -10.00
N ASP A 226 -10.06 -10.07 -10.93
CA ASP A 226 -11.32 -10.63 -11.43
C ASP A 226 -11.23 -12.05 -12.04
N ILE A 227 -10.02 -12.48 -12.44
CA ILE A 227 -9.81 -13.79 -13.07
C ILE A 227 -9.85 -14.89 -12.01
N ALA A 228 -9.01 -14.79 -10.98
CA ALA A 228 -9.04 -15.75 -9.88
C ALA A 228 -10.24 -15.45 -8.95
N ALA A 229 -10.61 -14.18 -8.79
CA ALA A 229 -11.64 -13.72 -7.86
C ALA A 229 -11.46 -14.37 -6.47
N GLY A 230 -10.22 -14.37 -6.03
CA GLY A 230 -9.74 -15.09 -4.88
C GLY A 230 -9.36 -14.17 -3.72
N ALA A 231 -8.87 -14.81 -2.66
CA ALA A 231 -8.38 -14.14 -1.46
C ALA A 231 -7.28 -15.00 -0.83
N TRP A 232 -6.61 -14.43 0.17
CA TRP A 232 -5.71 -15.17 1.04
C TRP A 232 -6.17 -15.14 2.49
N THR A 233 -5.74 -16.14 3.24
CA THR A 233 -5.94 -16.24 4.68
C THR A 233 -4.65 -16.71 5.33
N VAL A 234 -4.42 -16.26 6.57
CA VAL A 234 -3.31 -16.72 7.40
C VAL A 234 -3.82 -17.58 8.56
N ALA A 235 -3.04 -18.59 8.94
CA ALA A 235 -3.35 -19.47 10.05
C ALA A 235 -2.08 -19.98 10.75
N ASP A 236 -2.25 -20.73 11.83
CA ASP A 236 -1.18 -21.47 12.53
C ASP A 236 0.02 -20.61 12.97
N GLY A 237 -0.21 -19.32 13.27
CA GLY A 237 0.82 -18.38 13.72
C GLY A 237 1.39 -17.46 12.63
N ALA A 238 0.96 -17.63 11.38
CA ALA A 238 1.23 -16.62 10.34
C ALA A 238 0.36 -15.36 10.56
N ALA A 239 0.90 -14.19 10.24
CA ALA A 239 0.20 -12.91 10.32
C ALA A 239 0.19 -12.20 8.95
N ASP A 240 -0.89 -11.48 8.66
CA ASP A 240 -1.10 -10.76 7.41
C ASP A 240 -0.81 -9.26 7.58
N GLY A 241 0.17 -8.75 6.84
CA GLY A 241 0.47 -7.33 6.69
C GLY A 241 -0.09 -6.72 5.39
N GLY A 242 -1.03 -7.40 4.73
CA GLY A 242 -1.71 -6.98 3.50
C GLY A 242 -0.93 -7.36 2.24
N ALA A 243 0.30 -6.87 2.11
CA ALA A 243 1.19 -7.22 0.99
C ALA A 243 2.30 -8.21 1.39
N VAL A 244 2.48 -8.43 2.68
CA VAL A 244 3.62 -9.12 3.28
C VAL A 244 3.10 -10.05 4.38
N PHE A 245 3.54 -11.31 4.37
CA PHE A 245 3.15 -12.30 5.37
C PHE A 245 4.29 -12.56 6.33
N ARG A 246 4.00 -12.52 7.63
CA ARG A 246 4.98 -12.83 8.68
C ARG A 246 4.78 -14.24 9.20
N PHE A 247 5.88 -14.97 9.27
CA PHE A 247 5.99 -16.19 10.07
C PHE A 247 6.87 -15.87 11.27
N ALA A 248 6.30 -15.97 12.46
CA ALA A 248 6.95 -15.61 13.71
C ALA A 248 7.42 -16.85 14.49
N GLU A 249 8.03 -16.60 15.65
CA GLU A 249 8.48 -17.63 16.59
C GLU A 249 9.46 -18.65 15.98
N GLY A 250 10.21 -18.23 14.95
CA GLY A 250 11.20 -19.05 14.30
C GLY A 250 12.29 -19.50 15.25
N ALA A 251 12.69 -20.77 15.14
CA ALA A 251 13.71 -21.35 15.99
C ALA A 251 14.69 -22.18 15.16
N GLY A 252 15.92 -22.28 15.66
CA GLY A 252 16.95 -23.08 15.03
C GLY A 252 18.33 -22.56 15.36
N THR A 253 19.18 -22.41 14.34
CA THR A 253 20.53 -21.86 14.51
C THR A 253 20.78 -20.66 13.63
N ALA A 254 21.53 -19.68 14.10
CA ALA A 254 21.94 -18.53 13.32
C ALA A 254 23.31 -17.99 13.70
N THR A 255 24.04 -17.62 12.65
CA THR A 255 25.21 -16.74 12.64
C THR A 255 25.00 -15.72 11.52
N ALA A 256 25.96 -14.82 11.29
CA ALA A 256 25.87 -13.84 10.21
C ALA A 256 25.65 -14.47 8.82
N ARG A 257 26.21 -15.66 8.55
CA ARG A 257 26.19 -16.26 7.20
C ARG A 257 25.69 -17.70 7.13
N ASP A 258 25.62 -18.38 8.27
CA ASP A 258 25.11 -19.74 8.37
C ASP A 258 23.91 -19.75 9.32
N TYR A 259 22.75 -20.12 8.81
CA TYR A 259 21.51 -20.20 9.59
C TYR A 259 20.56 -21.25 9.06
N GLU A 260 19.78 -21.83 9.96
CA GLU A 260 18.66 -22.74 9.69
C GLU A 260 17.58 -22.38 10.69
N LEU A 261 16.49 -21.79 10.21
CA LEU A 261 15.39 -21.27 11.01
C LEU A 261 14.10 -21.92 10.52
N ALA A 262 13.45 -22.68 11.38
CA ALA A 262 12.16 -23.29 11.12
C ALA A 262 11.05 -22.46 11.78
N PHE A 263 9.98 -22.25 11.03
CA PHE A 263 8.82 -21.47 11.44
C PHE A 263 7.58 -22.34 11.33
N GLN A 264 6.56 -21.98 12.12
CA GLN A 264 5.20 -22.47 11.94
C GLN A 264 4.36 -21.40 11.24
N GLY A 265 3.30 -21.84 10.58
CA GLY A 265 2.30 -20.93 10.01
C GLY A 265 1.88 -21.33 8.61
N THR A 266 0.70 -20.86 8.22
CA THR A 266 0.11 -21.12 6.92
C THR A 266 -0.32 -19.82 6.26
N VAL A 267 0.06 -19.62 5.01
CA VAL A 267 -0.57 -18.65 4.10
C VAL A 267 -1.27 -19.44 3.01
N ALA A 268 -2.60 -19.31 2.93
CA ALA A 268 -3.42 -20.02 1.96
C ALA A 268 -4.04 -19.02 0.97
N PHE A 269 -3.77 -19.19 -0.32
CA PHE A 269 -4.40 -18.48 -1.43
C PHE A 269 -5.49 -19.37 -2.03
N THR A 270 -6.70 -18.83 -2.17
CA THR A 270 -7.85 -19.54 -2.71
C THR A 270 -8.56 -18.69 -3.75
N GLY A 271 -9.11 -19.32 -4.79
CA GLY A 271 -9.84 -18.65 -5.85
C GLY A 271 -10.24 -19.62 -6.95
N THR A 272 -10.76 -19.08 -8.05
CA THR A 272 -11.01 -19.84 -9.28
C THR A 272 -9.70 -20.40 -9.81
N ASP A 273 -9.58 -21.72 -9.83
CA ASP A 273 -8.37 -22.46 -10.22
C ASP A 273 -7.11 -22.09 -9.40
N VAL A 274 -7.31 -21.56 -8.19
CA VAL A 274 -6.24 -21.27 -7.22
C VAL A 274 -6.54 -22.01 -5.91
N ASP A 275 -5.64 -22.91 -5.55
CA ASP A 275 -5.59 -23.58 -4.24
C ASP A 275 -4.13 -23.82 -3.89
N LEU A 276 -3.53 -22.85 -3.20
CA LEU A 276 -2.12 -22.87 -2.81
C LEU A 276 -1.99 -22.56 -1.32
N ALA A 277 -1.50 -23.53 -0.56
CA ALA A 277 -1.07 -23.32 0.82
C ALA A 277 0.45 -23.40 0.92
N ILE A 278 1.06 -22.38 1.52
CA ILE A 278 2.47 -22.31 1.90
C ILE A 278 2.51 -22.49 3.42
N THR A 279 3.08 -23.60 3.88
CA THR A 279 3.03 -24.01 5.28
C THR A 279 4.41 -24.29 5.85
N ASP A 280 4.61 -24.00 7.12
CA ASP A 280 5.81 -24.33 7.91
C ASP A 280 7.14 -23.99 7.19
N PRO A 281 7.38 -22.69 6.90
CA PRO A 281 8.56 -22.30 6.16
C PRO A 281 9.85 -22.58 6.92
N VAL A 282 10.91 -22.85 6.18
CA VAL A 282 12.27 -23.03 6.67
C VAL A 282 13.20 -22.15 5.86
N VAL A 283 13.93 -21.28 6.54
CA VAL A 283 14.97 -20.45 5.94
C VAL A 283 16.31 -21.08 6.25
N THR A 284 17.05 -21.46 5.22
CA THR A 284 18.41 -22.00 5.37
C THR A 284 19.41 -21.16 4.59
N ALA A 285 20.61 -20.98 5.13
CA ALA A 285 21.74 -20.41 4.41
C ALA A 285 23.07 -21.03 4.86
N THR A 286 24.00 -21.13 3.91
CA THR A 286 25.39 -21.51 4.16
C THR A 286 26.30 -20.55 3.39
N ASP A 287 27.28 -19.95 4.06
CA ASP A 287 28.14 -18.89 3.51
C ASP A 287 27.32 -17.77 2.82
N GLY A 288 26.19 -17.41 3.44
CA GLY A 288 25.27 -16.36 2.99
C GLY A 288 24.40 -16.72 1.79
N LYS A 289 24.50 -17.92 1.22
CA LYS A 289 23.63 -18.40 0.14
C LYS A 289 22.55 -19.28 0.72
N GLY A 290 21.30 -18.95 0.43
CA GLY A 290 20.18 -19.60 1.10
C GLY A 290 18.97 -19.86 0.23
N VAL A 291 18.04 -20.62 0.81
CA VAL A 291 16.72 -20.90 0.27
C VAL A 291 15.68 -20.70 1.36
N LEU A 292 14.52 -20.18 0.95
CA LEU A 292 13.28 -20.29 1.71
C LEU A 292 12.51 -21.46 1.12
N SER A 293 12.29 -22.48 1.93
CA SER A 293 11.52 -23.67 1.58
C SER A 293 10.23 -23.71 2.40
N ALA A 294 9.19 -24.36 1.90
CA ALA A 294 7.94 -24.56 2.65
C ALA A 294 7.28 -25.87 2.25
N GLU A 295 6.38 -26.38 3.09
CA GLU A 295 5.47 -27.46 2.72
C GLU A 295 4.38 -26.91 1.78
N VAL A 296 4.26 -27.52 0.61
CA VAL A 296 3.23 -27.24 -0.38
C VAL A 296 2.61 -28.58 -0.80
N ALA A 297 1.30 -28.72 -0.64
CA ALA A 297 0.57 -29.97 -0.91
C ALA A 297 1.22 -31.22 -0.24
N GLY A 298 1.77 -31.04 0.97
CA GLY A 298 2.41 -32.10 1.76
C GLY A 298 3.80 -32.51 1.30
N THR A 299 4.47 -31.70 0.47
CA THR A 299 5.87 -31.87 0.09
C THR A 299 6.65 -30.58 0.37
N ARG A 300 7.83 -30.70 0.98
CA ARG A 300 8.76 -29.58 1.11
C ARG A 300 9.37 -29.20 -0.24
N VAL A 301 9.20 -27.94 -0.63
CA VAL A 301 9.73 -27.36 -1.86
C VAL A 301 10.57 -26.14 -1.52
N ASP A 302 11.75 -26.03 -2.11
CA ASP A 302 12.55 -24.80 -2.07
C ASP A 302 11.86 -23.76 -2.94
N LEU A 303 11.21 -22.76 -2.35
CA LEU A 303 10.38 -21.80 -3.07
C LEU A 303 11.23 -20.74 -3.77
N VAL A 304 12.14 -20.13 -3.03
CA VAL A 304 13.03 -19.09 -3.54
C VAL A 304 14.46 -19.26 -3.04
N ALA A 305 15.41 -18.83 -3.86
CA ALA A 305 16.82 -18.72 -3.50
C ALA A 305 17.20 -17.26 -3.29
N PHE A 306 18.16 -17.02 -2.40
CA PHE A 306 18.64 -15.68 -2.06
C PHE A 306 20.12 -15.67 -1.66
N THR A 307 20.69 -14.48 -1.52
CA THR A 307 22.01 -14.29 -0.89
C THR A 307 21.92 -13.14 0.11
N ALA A 308 22.24 -13.42 1.38
CA ALA A 308 22.18 -12.46 2.47
C ALA A 308 23.18 -12.77 3.58
N GLU A 309 23.71 -11.70 4.18
CA GLU A 309 24.44 -11.73 5.44
C GLU A 309 23.60 -10.99 6.49
N LEU A 310 23.35 -11.61 7.63
CA LEU A 310 22.64 -10.98 8.73
C LEU A 310 23.60 -10.02 9.46
N VAL A 311 23.18 -8.76 9.57
CA VAL A 311 23.94 -7.70 10.22
C VAL A 311 23.38 -7.47 11.62
N GLU A 312 24.24 -7.49 12.63
CA GLU A 312 23.82 -7.20 13.99
C GLU A 312 23.49 -5.70 14.16
N THR A 313 22.23 -5.40 14.47
CA THR A 313 21.74 -4.05 14.77
C THR A 313 20.79 -4.14 15.96
N GLY A 314 21.05 -3.38 17.03
CA GLY A 314 20.11 -3.27 18.16
C GLY A 314 19.77 -4.58 18.87
N GLY A 315 20.71 -5.54 18.93
CA GLY A 315 20.45 -6.85 19.52
C GLY A 315 19.69 -7.81 18.60
N VAL A 316 19.59 -7.51 17.31
CA VAL A 316 18.96 -8.35 16.28
C VAL A 316 19.97 -8.62 15.16
N LEU A 317 20.11 -9.87 14.73
CA LEU A 317 20.74 -10.18 13.44
C LEU A 317 19.70 -9.98 12.34
N LEU A 318 19.94 -9.02 11.45
CA LEU A 318 18.93 -8.51 10.52
C LEU A 318 19.43 -8.53 9.08
N ALA A 319 18.58 -8.99 8.17
CA ALA A 319 18.69 -8.71 6.75
C ALA A 319 17.32 -8.27 6.24
N GLU A 320 17.26 -7.06 5.69
CA GLU A 320 16.05 -6.44 5.13
C GLU A 320 16.16 -6.40 3.60
N ASP A 321 15.01 -6.37 2.94
CA ASP A 321 14.90 -6.25 1.47
C ASP A 321 15.78 -7.24 0.70
N VAL A 322 15.94 -8.46 1.22
CA VAL A 322 16.80 -9.50 0.65
C VAL A 322 16.21 -9.95 -0.69
N PRO A 323 16.87 -9.66 -1.84
CA PRO A 323 16.32 -10.04 -3.13
C PRO A 323 16.23 -11.56 -3.27
N THR A 324 15.12 -12.03 -3.83
CA THR A 324 14.90 -13.45 -4.03
C THR A 324 14.58 -13.77 -5.48
N VAL A 325 14.87 -15.01 -5.88
CA VAL A 325 14.51 -15.55 -7.20
C VAL A 325 13.82 -16.89 -7.06
N LEU A 326 12.84 -17.15 -7.91
CA LEU A 326 12.12 -18.43 -7.95
C LEU A 326 13.07 -19.58 -8.28
N THR A 327 13.00 -20.68 -7.52
CA THR A 327 13.79 -21.87 -7.85
C THR A 327 13.16 -22.67 -9.00
N GLU A 328 13.93 -23.57 -9.62
CA GLU A 328 13.38 -24.51 -10.60
C GLU A 328 12.32 -25.44 -9.99
N ALA A 329 12.48 -25.85 -8.73
CA ALA A 329 11.55 -26.73 -8.04
C ALA A 329 10.20 -26.05 -7.74
N ALA A 330 10.18 -24.73 -7.63
CA ALA A 330 9.00 -23.95 -7.33
C ALA A 330 8.16 -23.55 -8.56
N VAL A 331 8.70 -23.70 -9.78
CA VAL A 331 7.97 -23.38 -11.02
C VAL A 331 6.59 -24.07 -11.09
N PRO A 332 6.44 -25.37 -10.77
CA PRO A 332 5.14 -26.03 -10.79
C PRO A 332 4.17 -25.56 -9.70
N VAL A 333 4.68 -25.01 -8.58
CA VAL A 333 3.85 -24.51 -7.46
C VAL A 333 2.95 -23.38 -7.93
N PHE A 334 3.46 -22.52 -8.83
CA PHE A 334 2.73 -21.39 -9.41
C PHE A 334 2.18 -21.71 -10.80
N GLY A 335 1.77 -22.96 -11.04
CA GLY A 335 1.13 -23.38 -12.30
C GLY A 335 2.00 -23.24 -13.56
N GLY A 336 3.31 -22.99 -13.42
CA GLY A 336 4.23 -22.75 -14.54
C GLY A 336 4.13 -21.36 -15.16
N PHE A 337 3.41 -20.41 -14.55
CA PHE A 337 3.33 -19.02 -15.03
C PHE A 337 4.65 -18.25 -14.92
N TYR A 338 5.51 -18.70 -14.00
CA TYR A 338 6.82 -18.11 -13.72
C TYR A 338 7.95 -19.06 -14.12
N GLN A 339 9.13 -18.51 -14.37
CA GLN A 339 10.32 -19.26 -14.72
C GLN A 339 11.34 -19.26 -13.59
N ALA A 340 12.19 -20.27 -13.56
CA ALA A 340 13.31 -20.31 -12.62
C ALA A 340 14.21 -19.09 -12.83
N GLY A 341 14.58 -18.42 -11.73
CA GLY A 341 15.33 -17.16 -11.77
C GLY A 341 14.46 -15.90 -11.87
N ASP A 342 13.14 -16.02 -12.05
CA ASP A 342 12.25 -14.86 -11.99
C ASP A 342 12.37 -14.19 -10.60
N PRO A 343 12.46 -12.86 -10.54
CA PRO A 343 12.45 -12.15 -9.26
C PRO A 343 11.13 -12.39 -8.54
N MET A 344 11.24 -12.65 -7.24
CA MET A 344 10.12 -12.79 -6.30
C MET A 344 10.24 -11.68 -5.26
N ASP A 345 9.23 -11.55 -4.39
CA ASP A 345 9.27 -10.48 -3.38
C ASP A 345 10.47 -10.70 -2.43
N PRO A 346 11.10 -9.61 -1.95
CA PRO A 346 12.25 -9.73 -1.07
C PRO A 346 11.86 -10.31 0.29
N LEU A 347 12.86 -10.84 1.00
CA LEU A 347 12.71 -11.33 2.37
C LEU A 347 13.17 -10.29 3.39
N LEU A 348 12.49 -10.26 4.52
CA LEU A 348 13.05 -9.78 5.78
C LEU A 348 13.36 -11.00 6.66
N ILE A 349 14.57 -11.07 7.21
CA ILE A 349 14.99 -12.09 8.17
C ILE A 349 15.51 -11.36 9.40
N ALA A 350 14.84 -11.53 10.54
CA ALA A 350 15.27 -10.92 11.80
C ALA A 350 15.34 -11.96 12.90
N VAL A 351 16.50 -12.04 13.56
CA VAL A 351 16.77 -13.01 14.62
C VAL A 351 17.16 -12.25 15.89
N PRO A 352 16.32 -12.28 16.94
CA PRO A 352 16.65 -11.61 18.19
C PRO A 352 17.81 -12.34 18.89
N LEU A 353 18.80 -11.58 19.36
CA LEU A 353 19.91 -12.08 20.16
C LEU A 353 19.60 -12.03 21.67
N THR A 354 18.61 -11.23 22.06
CA THR A 354 18.14 -11.09 23.43
C THR A 354 16.61 -11.12 23.49
N ALA A 355 16.04 -11.44 24.65
CA ALA A 355 14.59 -11.53 24.83
C ALA A 355 13.88 -10.16 24.73
N ASP A 356 14.60 -9.08 24.98
CA ASP A 356 14.14 -7.70 24.91
C ASP A 356 14.44 -7.02 23.55
N ALA A 357 15.02 -7.75 22.60
CA ALA A 357 15.31 -7.23 21.28
C ALA A 357 14.01 -6.86 20.54
N ILE A 358 13.96 -5.64 20.01
CA ILE A 358 12.81 -5.13 19.27
C ILE A 358 12.95 -5.54 17.81
N LEU A 359 12.03 -6.36 17.33
CA LEU A 359 11.99 -6.79 15.92
C LEU A 359 11.29 -5.73 15.05
N PRO A 360 11.62 -5.66 13.75
CA PRO A 360 10.89 -4.82 12.80
C PRO A 360 9.38 -5.11 12.86
N ALA A 361 8.55 -4.06 12.89
CA ALA A 361 7.10 -4.22 12.92
C ALA A 361 6.58 -4.72 11.56
N LEU A 362 5.54 -5.56 11.59
CA LEU A 362 4.78 -5.88 10.38
C LEU A 362 3.87 -4.69 10.05
N PRO A 363 3.58 -4.39 8.77
CA PRO A 363 2.44 -3.58 8.38
C PRO A 363 1.17 -3.95 9.16
N ASP A 364 0.51 -2.94 9.71
CA ASP A 364 -0.63 -3.11 10.61
C ASP A 364 -1.92 -2.70 9.89
N LEU A 365 -2.71 -3.70 9.50
CA LEU A 365 -3.98 -3.49 8.79
C LEU A 365 -5.12 -3.02 9.70
N GLY A 366 -4.90 -3.01 11.02
CA GLY A 366 -5.92 -2.79 12.04
C GLY A 366 -7.01 -3.86 12.03
N SER A 367 -7.98 -3.66 12.91
CA SER A 367 -9.13 -4.52 13.05
C SER A 367 -10.07 -4.33 11.86
N ASP A 368 -10.75 -5.41 11.48
CA ASP A 368 -11.85 -5.29 10.53
C ASP A 368 -12.96 -4.43 11.14
N PRO A 369 -13.49 -3.45 10.40
CA PRO A 369 -14.62 -2.67 10.89
C PRO A 369 -15.78 -3.63 11.16
N ALA A 370 -16.39 -3.48 12.35
CA ALA A 370 -17.51 -4.32 12.74
C ALA A 370 -18.59 -4.28 11.64
N PRO A 371 -19.15 -5.44 11.23
CA PRO A 371 -20.26 -5.46 10.30
C PRO A 371 -21.37 -4.58 10.85
N VAL A 372 -21.79 -3.58 10.08
CA VAL A 372 -23.01 -2.85 10.37
C VAL A 372 -24.16 -3.85 10.31
N GLU A 373 -24.66 -4.24 11.48
CA GLU A 373 -25.91 -4.99 11.65
C GLU A 373 -27.01 -4.19 10.95
N THR A 374 -27.23 -4.51 9.67
CA THR A 374 -28.27 -3.87 8.89
C THR A 374 -29.55 -4.47 9.43
N GLY A 375 -30.19 -3.76 10.37
CA GLY A 375 -31.43 -4.19 10.99
C GLY A 375 -32.38 -4.66 9.91
N ALA A 376 -32.68 -5.96 9.92
CA ALA A 376 -33.61 -6.58 9.00
C ALA A 376 -34.92 -5.78 9.07
N SER A 377 -35.20 -5.02 8.02
CA SER A 377 -36.50 -4.40 7.86
C SER A 377 -37.50 -5.55 7.80
N GLU A 378 -38.34 -5.67 8.83
CA GLU A 378 -39.47 -6.59 8.84
C GLU A 378 -40.27 -6.38 7.55
N ALA A 379 -40.12 -7.33 6.62
CA ALA A 379 -41.01 -7.46 5.50
C ALA A 379 -42.38 -7.83 6.09
N THR A 380 -43.26 -6.85 6.19
CA THR A 380 -44.66 -7.07 6.50
C THR A 380 -45.28 -7.78 5.30
N SER A 381 -45.54 -9.07 5.48
CA SER A 381 -46.33 -9.89 4.56
C SER A 381 -47.68 -9.23 4.32
N ALA A 382 -47.95 -8.87 3.07
CA ALA A 382 -49.30 -8.57 2.60
C ALA A 382 -49.77 -9.76 1.73
N ASP A 383 -50.56 -10.62 2.35
CA ASP A 383 -51.42 -11.65 1.78
C ASP A 383 -52.79 -11.38 2.45
N GLU A 384 -53.95 -11.18 1.83
CA GLU A 384 -54.50 -11.48 0.51
C GLU A 384 -55.47 -10.33 0.11
N ALA A 385 -55.81 -10.19 -1.18
CA ALA A 385 -57.17 -10.47 -1.66
C ALA A 385 -57.42 -10.04 -3.12
N SER A 386 -57.88 -11.04 -3.89
CA SER A 386 -58.86 -10.96 -4.99
C SER A 386 -58.36 -10.78 -6.43
N THR A 387 -58.26 -11.95 -7.07
CA THR A 387 -58.54 -12.28 -8.47
C THR A 387 -59.53 -11.37 -9.20
N GLU A 388 -59.17 -10.89 -10.39
CA GLU A 388 -60.07 -10.80 -11.56
C GLU A 388 -59.28 -11.03 -12.86
N ASP A 389 -59.77 -11.97 -13.66
CA ASP A 389 -59.32 -12.32 -15.01
C ASP A 389 -59.40 -11.13 -15.99
N GLY A 390 -58.41 -10.98 -16.87
CA GLY A 390 -58.48 -9.99 -17.95
C GLY A 390 -57.26 -9.97 -18.87
N VAL A 391 -57.40 -10.65 -20.01
CA VAL A 391 -56.44 -10.75 -21.12
C VAL A 391 -56.36 -9.42 -21.89
N ASP A 392 -55.16 -8.87 -22.13
CA ASP A 392 -54.61 -8.61 -23.49
C ASP A 392 -53.24 -7.86 -23.49
N PRO A 393 -52.41 -8.06 -24.54
CA PRO A 393 -50.99 -7.67 -24.63
C PRO A 393 -50.78 -6.31 -25.34
N LEU A 394 -49.51 -5.89 -25.48
CA LEU A 394 -48.98 -4.58 -25.96
C LEU A 394 -48.71 -3.60 -24.79
N VAL A 395 -47.55 -2.97 -24.63
CA VAL A 395 -46.64 -2.34 -25.61
C VAL A 395 -45.22 -2.34 -25.02
N TRP A 396 -44.26 -2.91 -25.73
CA TRP A 396 -42.85 -2.58 -25.58
C TRP A 396 -42.55 -1.50 -26.62
N THR A 397 -42.19 -0.29 -26.19
CA THR A 397 -41.63 0.72 -27.11
C THR A 397 -40.40 1.36 -26.48
N VAL A 398 -39.25 0.81 -26.89
CA VAL A 398 -38.03 1.58 -27.12
C VAL A 398 -38.29 2.56 -28.25
N PRO A 399 -37.67 3.75 -28.24
CA PRO A 399 -37.17 4.31 -29.48
C PRO A 399 -35.66 4.54 -29.41
N ALA A 400 -34.97 3.75 -30.22
CA ALA A 400 -33.67 4.07 -30.79
C ALA A 400 -33.89 4.99 -31.99
N ALA A 401 -33.15 6.10 -32.05
CA ALA A 401 -32.76 6.90 -33.23
C ALA A 401 -32.16 8.22 -32.66
N VAL A 402 -30.97 8.70 -33.00
CA VAL A 402 -30.34 8.81 -34.32
C VAL A 402 -28.81 8.91 -34.15
N ALA A 403 -28.09 8.15 -34.96
CA ALA A 403 -26.66 8.30 -35.21
C ALA A 403 -26.37 9.38 -36.28
N LEU A 404 -25.12 9.82 -36.30
CA LEU A 404 -24.39 10.58 -37.35
C LEU A 404 -24.41 12.11 -37.24
N LEU A 405 -23.28 12.68 -36.81
CA LEU A 405 -22.50 13.66 -37.58
C LEU A 405 -21.05 13.71 -37.05
N LEU A 406 -20.14 12.97 -37.70
CA LEU A 406 -18.70 13.19 -37.67
C LEU A 406 -18.33 14.03 -38.92
N GLY A 407 -17.65 15.16 -38.72
CA GLY A 407 -17.00 15.88 -39.82
C GLY A 407 -16.72 17.36 -39.53
N ALA A 408 -15.43 17.70 -39.54
CA ALA A 408 -14.81 19.03 -39.62
C ALA A 408 -14.61 19.80 -38.30
N GLY A 409 -13.37 19.73 -37.78
CA GLY A 409 -12.88 20.61 -36.71
C GLY A 409 -11.35 20.63 -36.51
N ALA A 410 -10.56 20.10 -37.44
CA ALA A 410 -9.10 20.23 -37.40
C ALA A 410 -8.64 21.26 -38.44
N ALA A 411 -8.54 22.54 -38.04
CA ALA A 411 -7.65 23.55 -38.64
C ALA A 411 -7.93 24.98 -38.10
N VAL A 412 -7.56 25.32 -36.86
CA VAL A 412 -7.40 26.76 -36.46
C VAL A 412 -6.18 27.06 -35.57
N VAL A 413 -5.45 26.07 -35.02
CA VAL A 413 -4.32 26.42 -34.11
C VAL A 413 -3.00 26.80 -34.83
N ALA A 414 -2.88 26.59 -36.15
CA ALA A 414 -1.65 26.93 -36.90
C ALA A 414 -1.50 28.42 -37.29
N VAL A 415 -2.45 29.31 -36.94
CA VAL A 415 -2.43 30.73 -37.39
C VAL A 415 -2.02 31.72 -36.29
N VAL A 416 -1.94 31.32 -35.01
CA VAL A 416 -1.59 32.26 -33.91
C VAL A 416 -0.10 32.27 -33.55
N GLN A 417 0.68 31.25 -33.89
CA GLN A 417 2.14 31.25 -33.64
C GLN A 417 2.98 31.94 -34.72
N ARG A 418 2.39 32.31 -35.87
CA ARG A 418 3.09 33.03 -36.95
C ARG A 418 3.13 34.56 -36.81
N ARG A 419 2.55 35.14 -35.74
CA ARG A 419 2.52 36.60 -35.52
C ARG A 419 3.42 37.12 -34.40
N LYS A 420 4.23 36.29 -33.74
CA LYS A 420 5.16 36.72 -32.67
C LYS A 420 6.64 36.51 -32.97
N ARG A 421 7.03 36.31 -34.24
CA ARG A 421 8.45 36.16 -34.63
C ARG A 421 8.90 37.05 -35.80
N SER A 422 8.28 38.23 -35.94
CA SER A 422 8.83 39.29 -36.80
C SER A 422 9.14 40.53 -35.97
N GLU A 423 10.26 40.47 -35.24
CA GLU A 423 11.07 41.64 -34.88
C GLU A 423 12.48 41.13 -34.56
N ALA A 424 13.27 40.92 -35.61
CA ALA A 424 14.74 40.92 -35.57
C ALA A 424 15.25 41.07 -37.01
N THR A 425 15.72 42.27 -37.35
CA THR A 425 16.42 42.59 -38.59
C THR A 425 17.74 41.81 -38.68
N PRO A 426 18.13 41.27 -39.85
CA PRO A 426 19.39 40.54 -40.00
C PRO A 426 20.54 41.46 -40.43
N GLU A 427 21.72 41.23 -39.86
CA GLU A 427 23.00 41.73 -40.38
C GLU A 427 23.81 40.57 -40.99
N ALA A 428 24.47 40.90 -42.09
CA ALA A 428 25.12 40.10 -43.14
C ALA A 428 25.90 38.81 -42.77
N ALA A 429 25.78 37.82 -43.66
CA ALA A 429 26.74 36.72 -43.88
C ALA A 429 27.92 37.16 -44.80
N PRO A 430 29.05 36.41 -44.83
CA PRO A 430 29.27 35.40 -45.89
C PRO A 430 30.09 34.19 -45.37
N SER A 431 30.41 33.11 -46.09
CA SER A 431 29.89 32.31 -47.21
C SER A 431 30.81 31.07 -47.30
N ALA A 432 30.25 29.94 -47.77
CA ALA A 432 30.89 28.82 -48.50
C ALA A 432 31.79 27.79 -47.78
N GLY A 433 31.42 26.52 -47.99
CA GLY A 433 32.23 25.30 -47.81
C GLY A 433 31.41 24.01 -47.95
N THR A 434 31.46 23.39 -49.13
CA THR A 434 30.79 22.14 -49.57
C THR A 434 31.49 20.86 -49.02
N PRO A 435 30.84 19.68 -48.93
CA PRO A 435 31.32 18.53 -48.15
C PRO A 435 32.16 17.52 -48.95
N GLU A 436 32.93 16.69 -48.25
CA GLU A 436 33.60 15.50 -48.80
C GLU A 436 33.07 14.21 -48.14
N GLU A 437 32.76 13.23 -49.01
CA GLU A 437 32.46 11.81 -48.75
C GLU A 437 33.74 10.97 -48.65
N GLU A 438 33.55 9.67 -48.36
CA GLU A 438 34.49 8.53 -48.38
C GLU A 438 35.35 8.35 -47.10
N ASP A 439 35.60 7.15 -46.57
CA ASP A 439 35.49 5.82 -47.12
C ASP A 439 35.44 4.75 -46.00
N THR A 440 34.83 3.61 -46.30
CA THR A 440 34.94 2.38 -45.49
C THR A 440 36.10 1.54 -46.03
N PRO A 441 36.76 0.69 -45.22
CA PRO A 441 37.16 -0.58 -45.81
C PRO A 441 36.84 -1.81 -44.96
N GLU A 442 36.51 -2.85 -45.73
CA GLU A 442 36.22 -4.24 -45.39
C GLU A 442 37.52 -5.08 -45.22
N ALA A 443 37.32 -6.30 -44.76
CA ALA A 443 38.21 -7.27 -44.14
C ALA A 443 39.32 -7.96 -44.97
N ALA A 444 40.30 -8.52 -44.23
CA ALA A 444 40.95 -9.83 -44.40
C ALA A 444 41.94 -10.01 -43.22
N GLY A 445 42.19 -11.13 -42.56
CA GLY A 445 41.86 -12.54 -42.71
C GLY A 445 42.94 -13.37 -41.99
N THR A 446 42.56 -14.55 -41.48
CA THR A 446 43.40 -15.75 -41.17
C THR A 446 44.24 -15.84 -39.88
N GLY A 447 43.92 -16.87 -39.08
CA GLY A 447 44.91 -17.91 -38.70
C GLY A 447 45.27 -18.04 -37.22
N GLY A 448 44.87 -19.15 -36.57
CA GLY A 448 45.51 -19.61 -35.33
C GLY A 448 44.67 -20.49 -34.41
N ASP A 449 44.39 -21.73 -34.83
CA ASP A 449 43.91 -22.83 -33.98
C ASP A 449 45.12 -23.55 -33.35
N ALA A 450 45.07 -23.80 -32.04
CA ALA A 450 45.99 -24.72 -31.34
C ALA A 450 45.27 -25.36 -30.14
N ALA A 451 45.03 -26.66 -30.26
CA ALA A 451 44.41 -27.56 -29.30
C ALA A 451 45.25 -27.80 -28.01
N PRO A 452 44.63 -28.30 -26.92
CA PRO A 452 45.33 -28.74 -25.72
C PRO A 452 45.74 -30.23 -25.80
N ALA A 453 46.89 -30.56 -25.24
CA ALA A 453 47.36 -31.94 -25.04
C ALA A 453 46.95 -32.45 -23.65
N ASN A 454 46.18 -33.54 -23.66
CA ASN A 454 46.03 -34.48 -22.55
C ASN A 454 47.36 -35.19 -22.31
N ASP A 455 47.74 -35.39 -21.05
CA ASP A 455 48.65 -36.48 -20.66
C ASP A 455 48.10 -37.20 -19.43
N LYS A 456 48.22 -38.54 -19.46
CA LYS A 456 47.70 -39.49 -18.47
C LYS A 456 48.86 -40.14 -17.72
N GLU A 457 48.59 -40.45 -16.45
CA GLU A 457 49.18 -41.52 -15.62
C GLU A 457 50.67 -41.44 -15.24
N LYS A 458 50.92 -41.11 -13.96
CA LYS A 458 51.39 -42.10 -12.97
C LYS A 458 51.18 -41.65 -11.53
#